data_AF-K0RL95-F1
#
_entry.id   AF-K0RL95-F1
#
_cell.length_a   1.000
_cell.length_b   1.000
_cell.length_c   1.000
_cell.angle_alpha   90.00
_cell.angle_beta   90.00
_cell.angle_gamma   90.00
#
_symmetry.space_group_name_H-M   'P 1'
#
loop_
_entity.id
_entity.type
_entity.pdbx_description
1 polymer ?
#
loop_
_entity_poly.entity_id
_entity_poly.type
_entity_poly.pdbx_seq_one_letter_code
_entity_poly.pdbx_strand_id
1 'polypeptide(L)'
;MPRTALLISACVLVLAGAGAFQSRHTSALPVPALRHRRRQPRPTTDRDALRDRSSRPSSSQNPTCQRVPVARAGSRDCCEEVTSVVRRRGFIQQSAASASLVLLSPSLACASGDDYGAAQPYVKKGDGKFQFAYTVTPPASFTSSNKPLKTHLDEINFSGDVRGYQVGVTVDPVRIKSIKEFGDPEQVAARVVTAEVNRDGVFDVKLVKDAAEDAQLGCYDVEYISDGKRGTKRFVTRIYVKEGFLYVLTFQSKEAEYDGAREQEVLNTVKSFKPL
;
A
#
# COMPACT_ATOMS: atom_id res chain seq x y z
N MET A 1 -7.08 -7.89 -15.95
CA MET A 1 -5.93 -7.09 -15.46
C MET A 1 -6.21 -6.62 -14.03
N PRO A 2 -5.69 -7.28 -12.99
CA PRO A 2 -5.99 -6.90 -11.61
C PRO A 2 -5.20 -5.64 -11.23
N ARG A 3 -5.84 -4.47 -11.32
CA ARG A 3 -5.29 -3.16 -10.94
C ARG A 3 -5.35 -2.87 -9.43
N THR A 4 -5.41 -3.90 -8.59
CA THR A 4 -5.36 -3.74 -7.11
C THR A 4 -3.96 -3.42 -6.61
N ALA A 5 -2.95 -3.48 -7.50
CA ALA A 5 -1.53 -3.32 -7.20
C ALA A 5 -1.06 -1.87 -6.93
N LEU A 6 -1.92 -0.85 -7.11
CA LEU A 6 -1.52 0.57 -6.97
C LEU A 6 -1.59 1.12 -5.54
N LEU A 7 -2.09 0.32 -4.59
CA LEU A 7 -2.39 0.81 -3.24
C LEU A 7 -1.18 0.85 -2.31
N ILE A 8 -0.21 -0.04 -2.53
CA ILE A 8 1.00 -0.09 -1.69
C ILE A 8 2.10 0.83 -2.25
N SER A 9 2.05 1.11 -3.57
CA SER A 9 3.05 1.93 -4.25
C SER A 9 2.99 3.42 -3.88
N ALA A 10 1.83 3.97 -3.54
CA ALA A 10 1.70 5.42 -3.25
C ALA A 10 2.33 5.83 -1.91
N CYS A 11 2.23 4.98 -0.89
CA CYS A 11 2.86 5.24 0.41
C CYS A 11 4.39 5.25 0.28
N VAL A 12 4.94 4.28 -0.46
CA VAL A 12 6.38 4.18 -0.70
C VAL A 12 6.90 5.28 -1.63
N LEU A 13 6.18 5.65 -2.70
CA LEU A 13 6.68 6.65 -3.66
C LEU A 13 6.86 8.02 -3.01
N VAL A 14 5.99 8.38 -2.06
CA VAL A 14 6.09 9.65 -1.33
C VAL A 14 7.13 9.60 -0.21
N LEU A 15 7.34 8.44 0.43
CA LEU A 15 8.35 8.27 1.47
C LEU A 15 9.78 8.14 0.89
N ALA A 16 9.95 7.45 -0.25
CA ALA A 16 11.26 7.25 -0.90
C ALA A 16 11.71 8.44 -1.76
N GLY A 17 10.79 9.28 -2.22
CA GLY A 17 11.07 10.44 -3.08
C GLY A 17 11.58 11.70 -2.35
N ALA A 18 11.56 11.73 -1.01
CA ALA A 18 11.90 12.93 -0.23
C ALA A 18 13.42 13.23 -0.12
N GLY A 19 14.27 12.53 -0.87
CA GLY A 19 15.73 12.72 -0.88
C GLY A 19 16.24 14.02 -1.55
N ALA A 20 15.37 14.96 -1.89
CA ALA A 20 15.74 16.22 -2.56
C ALA A 20 14.95 17.43 -2.03
N PHE A 21 14.87 17.61 -0.71
CA PHE A 21 14.53 18.92 -0.15
C PHE A 21 15.77 19.50 0.55
N GLN A 22 16.59 20.22 -0.24
CA GLN A 22 17.68 21.04 0.29
C GLN A 22 17.09 22.03 1.28
N SER A 23 17.48 21.89 2.55
CA SER A 23 17.39 22.93 3.56
C SER A 23 18.12 24.17 3.03
N ARG A 24 17.36 25.11 2.47
CA ARG A 24 17.87 26.47 2.24
C ARG A 24 17.90 27.14 3.60
N HIS A 25 19.09 27.19 4.18
CA HIS A 25 19.44 28.19 5.17
C HIS A 25 19.03 29.56 4.63
N THR A 26 17.98 30.13 5.21
CA THR A 26 17.65 31.54 5.07
C THR A 26 18.75 32.35 5.75
N SER A 27 19.74 32.78 4.98
CA SER A 27 20.60 33.89 5.38
C SER A 27 19.75 35.16 5.40
N ALA A 28 19.74 35.80 6.56
CA ALA A 28 19.09 37.09 6.77
C ALA A 28 19.73 38.13 5.85
N LEU A 29 18.96 38.63 4.89
CA LEU A 29 19.29 39.85 4.15
C LEU A 29 18.75 41.07 4.91
N PRO A 30 19.47 42.20 4.91
CA PRO A 30 19.10 43.39 5.65
C PRO A 30 17.87 44.08 5.06
N VAL A 31 17.01 44.54 5.96
CA VAL A 31 15.80 45.33 5.71
C VAL A 31 16.15 46.68 5.06
N PRO A 32 15.65 47.02 3.86
CA PRO A 32 15.71 48.38 3.36
C PRO A 32 14.58 49.22 3.97
N ALA A 33 14.98 50.36 4.53
CA ALA A 33 14.10 51.34 5.14
C ALA A 33 13.15 52.03 4.14
N LEU A 34 11.96 52.35 4.65
CA LEU A 34 11.00 53.39 4.26
C LEU A 34 10.79 53.72 2.76
N ARG A 35 9.52 53.65 2.35
CA ARG A 35 8.81 54.83 1.81
C ARG A 35 7.29 54.67 1.90
N HIS A 36 6.68 55.49 2.76
CA HIS A 36 5.24 55.73 2.77
C HIS A 36 4.77 56.25 1.41
N ARG A 37 3.90 55.50 0.74
CA ARG A 37 3.08 56.03 -0.35
C ARG A 37 1.61 55.85 0.02
N ARG A 38 1.02 56.95 0.52
CA ARG A 38 -0.43 57.17 0.57
C ARG A 38 -1.02 56.86 -0.81
N ARG A 39 -1.98 55.93 -0.87
CA ARG A 39 -2.97 55.88 -1.95
C ARG A 39 -4.37 55.75 -1.34
N GLN A 40 -5.21 56.64 -1.84
CA GLN A 40 -6.58 56.96 -1.47
C GLN A 40 -7.56 55.78 -1.65
N PRO A 41 -8.68 55.74 -0.90
CA PRO A 41 -9.77 54.81 -1.11
C PRO A 41 -10.57 55.17 -2.38
N ARG A 42 -10.97 54.16 -3.17
CA ARG A 42 -11.93 54.32 -4.27
C ARG A 42 -13.32 53.86 -3.84
N PRO A 43 -14.38 54.51 -4.36
CA PRO A 43 -15.74 54.37 -3.87
C PRO A 43 -16.47 53.14 -4.43
N THR A 44 -17.40 52.67 -3.62
CA THR A 44 -18.46 51.70 -3.91
C THR A 44 -19.44 52.22 -4.96
N THR A 45 -19.79 51.37 -5.92
CA THR A 45 -21.03 51.52 -6.70
C THR A 45 -21.75 50.19 -6.72
N ASP A 46 -22.88 50.18 -6.01
CA ASP A 46 -24.03 49.31 -6.25
C ASP A 46 -24.38 49.28 -7.74
N ARG A 47 -24.69 48.08 -8.25
CA ARG A 47 -25.70 47.97 -9.29
C ARG A 47 -26.31 46.57 -9.34
N ASP A 48 -27.52 46.50 -8.80
CA ASP A 48 -28.55 45.54 -9.17
C ASP A 48 -28.71 45.43 -10.68
N ALA A 49 -28.78 44.20 -11.19
CA ALA A 49 -29.55 43.88 -12.39
C ALA A 49 -29.86 42.38 -12.47
N LEU A 50 -31.05 42.06 -11.96
CA LEU A 50 -31.94 41.01 -12.44
C LEU A 50 -31.81 40.79 -13.97
N ARG A 51 -31.61 39.54 -14.41
CA ARG A 51 -32.17 39.07 -15.70
C ARG A 51 -32.32 37.55 -15.74
N ASP A 52 -33.54 37.18 -15.42
CA ASP A 52 -34.33 36.10 -16.01
C ASP A 52 -34.09 35.94 -17.52
N ARG A 53 -33.87 34.70 -17.98
CA ARG A 53 -34.38 34.22 -19.28
C ARG A 53 -34.27 32.71 -19.40
N SER A 54 -35.46 32.14 -19.51
CA SER A 54 -35.86 30.80 -19.83
C SER A 54 -35.56 30.37 -21.27
N SER A 55 -35.27 29.07 -21.42
CA SER A 55 -35.82 28.14 -22.43
C SER A 55 -35.41 28.17 -23.92
N ARG A 56 -35.25 26.92 -24.43
CA ARG A 56 -35.41 26.37 -25.81
C ARG A 56 -34.09 26.02 -26.57
N PRO A 57 -34.13 25.14 -27.61
CA PRO A 57 -34.26 23.69 -27.49
C PRO A 57 -33.31 22.90 -28.45
N SER A 58 -33.43 21.56 -28.37
CA SER A 58 -33.10 20.45 -29.29
C SER A 58 -32.62 20.68 -30.74
N SER A 59 -31.98 19.60 -31.23
CA SER A 59 -31.63 19.24 -32.63
C SER A 59 -30.21 19.68 -33.02
N SER A 60 -29.41 18.96 -33.78
CA SER A 60 -29.59 17.75 -34.59
C SER A 60 -28.23 17.47 -35.27
N GLN A 61 -28.03 16.23 -35.73
CA GLN A 61 -27.08 15.79 -36.77
C GLN A 61 -25.62 15.49 -36.38
N ASN A 62 -25.37 14.17 -36.34
CA ASN A 62 -24.12 13.51 -36.71
C ASN A 62 -23.63 13.95 -38.11
N PRO A 63 -22.31 13.96 -38.30
CA PRO A 63 -21.76 13.32 -39.48
C PRO A 63 -20.59 12.36 -39.15
N THR A 64 -20.80 11.10 -39.55
CA THR A 64 -19.87 10.31 -40.36
C THR A 64 -18.37 10.36 -39.99
N CYS A 65 -17.95 9.51 -39.05
CA CYS A 65 -16.54 9.22 -38.82
C CYS A 65 -16.05 8.20 -39.88
N GLN A 66 -15.29 8.68 -40.85
CA GLN A 66 -14.68 7.87 -41.90
C GLN A 66 -13.58 6.97 -41.31
N ARG A 67 -13.64 5.69 -41.69
CA ARG A 67 -12.61 4.67 -41.47
C ARG A 67 -11.33 5.05 -42.23
N VAL A 68 -10.21 5.10 -41.51
CA VAL A 68 -8.88 4.99 -42.11
C VAL A 68 -8.29 3.63 -41.73
N PRO A 69 -7.94 2.76 -42.70
CA PRO A 69 -7.19 1.54 -42.42
C PRO A 69 -5.69 1.88 -42.31
N VAL A 70 -5.09 1.61 -41.15
CA VAL A 70 -3.62 1.60 -41.03
C VAL A 70 -3.14 0.16 -41.16
N ALA A 71 -2.30 -0.03 -42.17
CA ALA A 71 -1.68 -1.28 -42.56
C ALA A 71 -0.84 -1.89 -41.42
N ARG A 72 -1.03 -3.19 -41.20
CA ARG A 72 -0.14 -4.05 -40.41
C ARG A 72 0.82 -4.73 -41.38
N ALA A 73 2.09 -4.32 -41.35
CA ALA A 73 3.20 -5.01 -41.99
C ALA A 73 4.21 -5.44 -40.92
N GLY A 74 4.78 -6.65 -41.07
CA GLY A 74 5.91 -7.12 -40.26
C GLY A 74 5.59 -8.37 -39.45
N SER A 75 5.63 -9.52 -40.12
CA SER A 75 5.68 -10.86 -39.55
C SER A 75 7.01 -11.49 -39.94
N ARG A 76 7.49 -12.44 -39.11
CA ARG A 76 8.61 -13.40 -39.31
C ARG A 76 10.01 -12.87 -39.00
N ASP A 77 10.92 -13.61 -38.40
CA ASP A 77 10.98 -14.99 -37.87
C ASP A 77 12.17 -15.00 -36.90
N CYS A 78 12.13 -15.82 -35.85
CA CYS A 78 13.32 -16.44 -35.28
C CYS A 78 12.89 -17.62 -34.41
N CYS A 79 12.97 -18.81 -35.00
CA CYS A 79 12.94 -20.10 -34.32
C CYS A 79 14.19 -20.25 -33.46
N GLU A 80 14.04 -20.74 -32.23
CA GLU A 80 15.09 -21.52 -31.59
C GLU A 80 14.45 -22.65 -30.78
N GLU A 81 14.48 -23.84 -31.40
CA GLU A 81 14.17 -25.12 -30.82
C GLU A 81 15.50 -25.72 -30.35
N VAL A 82 15.67 -25.89 -29.05
CA VAL A 82 16.71 -26.78 -28.51
C VAL A 82 16.07 -27.71 -27.50
N THR A 83 15.70 -28.88 -27.99
CA THR A 83 15.43 -30.07 -27.20
C THR A 83 16.75 -30.57 -26.59
N SER A 84 16.81 -30.75 -25.27
CA SER A 84 17.80 -31.66 -24.68
C SER A 84 17.15 -32.58 -23.67
N VAL A 85 16.92 -33.81 -24.13
CA VAL A 85 16.63 -35.01 -23.34
C VAL A 85 17.82 -35.29 -22.44
N VAL A 86 17.61 -35.31 -21.11
CA VAL A 86 18.61 -35.86 -20.17
C VAL A 86 17.99 -36.95 -19.30
N ARG A 87 18.78 -38.02 -19.22
CA ARG A 87 18.51 -39.39 -18.81
C ARG A 87 18.04 -39.56 -17.36
N ARG A 88 17.08 -40.47 -17.19
CA ARG A 88 16.87 -41.28 -15.99
C ARG A 88 18.02 -42.30 -15.84
N ARG A 89 18.56 -42.48 -14.62
CA ARG A 89 18.97 -43.75 -13.96
C ARG A 89 19.82 -43.48 -12.71
N GLY A 90 19.66 -44.32 -11.67
CA GLY A 90 20.59 -44.44 -10.53
C GLY A 90 19.89 -44.26 -9.17
N PHE A 91 19.20 -45.24 -8.60
CA PHE A 91 19.75 -46.33 -7.76
C PHE A 91 20.40 -45.86 -6.44
N ILE A 92 19.65 -45.94 -5.33
CA ILE A 92 20.15 -46.11 -3.94
C ILE A 92 19.11 -47.01 -3.28
N GLN A 93 19.32 -48.32 -3.25
CA GLN A 93 20.11 -49.09 -2.27
C GLN A 93 19.53 -49.02 -0.85
N GLN A 94 19.13 -50.21 -0.44
CA GLN A 94 18.56 -50.63 0.83
C GLN A 94 19.44 -50.23 2.02
N SER A 95 18.84 -49.98 3.18
CA SER A 95 19.25 -50.64 4.43
C SER A 95 18.30 -50.37 5.60
N ALA A 96 18.09 -51.47 6.33
CA ALA A 96 17.97 -51.62 7.76
C ALA A 96 16.73 -51.08 8.50
N ALA A 97 15.99 -52.06 9.00
CA ALA A 97 14.96 -51.95 10.01
C ALA A 97 15.46 -51.25 11.29
N SER A 98 14.59 -50.44 11.87
CA SER A 98 14.63 -50.08 13.29
C SER A 98 13.21 -50.22 13.81
N ALA A 99 12.98 -51.27 14.59
CA ALA A 99 11.76 -51.46 15.34
C ALA A 99 11.76 -50.50 16.54
N SER A 100 10.89 -49.51 16.53
CA SER A 100 10.63 -48.66 17.69
C SER A 100 9.23 -48.96 18.21
N LEU A 101 9.17 -49.64 19.36
CA LEU A 101 7.99 -49.73 20.21
C LEU A 101 7.59 -48.31 20.64
N VAL A 102 6.42 -47.84 20.19
CA VAL A 102 5.79 -46.64 20.76
C VAL A 102 4.58 -47.10 21.57
N LEU A 103 4.67 -46.82 22.87
CA LEU A 103 3.62 -47.04 23.85
C LEU A 103 2.39 -46.20 23.48
N LEU A 104 1.26 -46.87 23.22
CA LEU A 104 -0.03 -46.22 23.05
C LEU A 104 -0.45 -45.58 24.38
N SER A 105 -0.45 -44.25 24.41
CA SER A 105 -1.15 -43.47 25.44
C SER A 105 -2.53 -43.09 24.89
N PRO A 106 -3.65 -43.47 25.53
CA PRO A 106 -4.97 -43.02 25.11
C PRO A 106 -5.15 -41.56 25.55
N SER A 107 -4.90 -40.62 24.64
CA SER A 107 -5.41 -39.26 24.79
C SER A 107 -6.90 -39.28 24.45
N LEU A 108 -7.73 -38.97 25.44
CA LEU A 108 -9.13 -38.62 25.26
C LEU A 108 -9.22 -37.47 24.26
N ALA A 109 -9.65 -37.78 23.04
CA ALA A 109 -10.02 -36.79 22.04
C ALA A 109 -11.37 -36.19 22.44
N CYS A 110 -11.33 -35.08 23.17
CA CYS A 110 -12.46 -34.17 23.24
C CYS A 110 -12.54 -33.48 21.87
N ALA A 111 -13.36 -34.04 20.97
CA ALA A 111 -13.73 -33.42 19.71
C ALA A 111 -14.50 -32.13 19.99
N SER A 112 -13.75 -31.05 20.21
CA SER A 112 -14.26 -29.69 20.20
C SER A 112 -14.11 -29.23 18.76
N GLY A 113 -15.16 -29.41 17.98
CA GLY A 113 -15.25 -28.82 16.65
C GLY A 113 -15.20 -27.32 16.79
N ASP A 114 -14.08 -26.74 16.39
CA ASP A 114 -13.87 -25.36 15.95
C ASP A 114 -12.41 -25.28 15.48
N ASP A 115 -12.09 -25.96 14.37
CA ASP A 115 -10.78 -25.89 13.69
C ASP A 115 -10.67 -24.56 12.93
N TYR A 116 -10.69 -23.45 13.67
CA TYR A 116 -10.17 -22.18 13.18
C TYR A 116 -8.66 -22.24 13.40
N GLY A 117 -7.92 -22.71 12.39
CA GLY A 117 -6.46 -22.85 12.46
C GLY A 117 -5.82 -21.60 13.06
N ALA A 118 -5.08 -21.75 14.17
CA ALA A 118 -4.53 -20.61 14.89
C ALA A 118 -3.63 -19.76 13.98
N ALA A 119 -3.82 -18.45 13.98
CA ALA A 119 -3.02 -17.50 13.20
C ALA A 119 -1.52 -17.66 13.53
N GLN A 120 -0.72 -18.00 12.53
CA GLN A 120 0.72 -18.27 12.70
C GLN A 120 1.56 -17.03 12.37
N PRO A 121 2.61 -16.73 13.16
CA PRO A 121 3.55 -15.67 12.82
C PRO A 121 4.28 -15.97 11.50
N TYR A 122 4.22 -15.04 10.56
CA TYR A 122 5.00 -15.04 9.33
C TYR A 122 6.29 -14.26 9.55
N VAL A 123 7.43 -14.93 9.40
CA VAL A 123 8.76 -14.32 9.51
C VAL A 123 9.41 -14.24 8.14
N LYS A 124 9.88 -13.07 7.76
CA LYS A 124 10.63 -12.83 6.54
C LYS A 124 12.02 -12.30 6.86
N LYS A 125 13.00 -12.83 6.13
CA LYS A 125 14.38 -12.33 6.10
C LYS A 125 14.76 -12.04 4.66
N GLY A 126 15.54 -10.99 4.48
CA GLY A 126 16.13 -10.65 3.19
C GLY A 126 17.23 -11.61 2.80
N ASP A 127 17.59 -11.56 1.52
CA ASP A 127 18.69 -12.35 0.96
C ASP A 127 20.04 -11.82 1.46
N GLY A 128 21.13 -12.58 1.32
CA GLY A 128 22.46 -12.18 1.80
C GLY A 128 22.99 -10.81 1.31
N LYS A 129 22.36 -10.23 0.28
CA LYS A 129 22.64 -8.87 -0.22
C LYS A 129 21.93 -7.78 0.59
N PHE A 130 20.76 -8.06 1.16
CA PHE A 130 19.95 -7.08 1.89
C PHE A 130 19.50 -7.66 3.23
N GLN A 131 20.02 -7.12 4.32
CA GLN A 131 19.80 -7.64 5.67
C GLN A 131 18.55 -7.04 6.32
N PHE A 132 17.40 -7.11 5.66
CA PHE A 132 16.12 -6.73 6.29
C PHE A 132 15.49 -7.97 6.93
N ALA A 133 14.69 -7.77 7.98
CA ALA A 133 13.89 -8.84 8.57
C ALA A 133 12.65 -8.27 9.26
N TYR A 134 11.55 -8.99 9.20
CA TYR A 134 10.32 -8.60 9.89
C TYR A 134 9.47 -9.82 10.25
N THR A 135 8.53 -9.61 11.16
CA THR A 135 7.48 -10.58 11.51
C THR A 135 6.11 -9.91 11.45
N VAL A 136 5.09 -10.67 11.06
CA VAL A 136 3.67 -10.27 11.07
C VAL A 136 2.81 -11.50 11.31
N THR A 137 1.75 -11.39 12.08
CA THR A 137 0.75 -12.45 12.25
C THR A 137 -0.50 -12.07 11.44
N PRO A 138 -0.61 -12.53 10.18
CA PRO A 138 -1.81 -12.31 9.39
C PRO A 138 -3.00 -13.06 9.99
N PRO A 139 -4.24 -12.66 9.65
CA PRO A 139 -5.43 -13.46 9.96
C PRO A 139 -5.30 -14.92 9.56
N ALA A 140 -5.90 -15.82 10.34
CA ALA A 140 -5.87 -17.27 10.10
C ALA A 140 -6.38 -17.68 8.72
N SER A 141 -7.38 -16.95 8.20
CA SER A 141 -7.99 -17.20 6.89
C SER A 141 -7.16 -16.71 5.71
N PHE A 142 -6.05 -16.01 5.96
CA PHE A 142 -5.30 -15.36 4.89
C PHE A 142 -4.24 -16.29 4.29
N THR A 143 -4.17 -16.26 2.97
CA THR A 143 -3.14 -16.95 2.19
C THR A 143 -2.11 -15.95 1.68
N SER A 144 -0.83 -16.33 1.79
CA SER A 144 0.25 -15.50 1.25
C SER A 144 0.36 -15.63 -0.27
N SER A 145 0.62 -14.51 -0.92
CA SER A 145 0.80 -14.42 -2.36
C SER A 145 1.87 -13.38 -2.70
N ASN A 146 2.68 -13.68 -3.71
CA ASN A 146 3.64 -12.74 -4.25
C ASN A 146 3.11 -12.16 -5.56
N LYS A 147 3.41 -10.88 -5.80
CA LYS A 147 3.08 -10.27 -7.09
C LYS A 147 3.98 -10.85 -8.19
N PRO A 148 3.46 -11.02 -9.41
CA PRO A 148 4.26 -11.45 -10.56
C PRO A 148 5.39 -10.48 -10.89
N LEU A 149 5.20 -9.19 -10.60
CA LEU A 149 6.19 -8.14 -10.80
C LEU A 149 6.57 -7.54 -9.45
N LYS A 150 7.87 -7.56 -9.16
CA LYS A 150 8.46 -7.03 -7.93
C LYS A 150 8.73 -5.53 -8.09
N THR A 151 7.99 -4.68 -7.37
CA THR A 151 8.19 -3.22 -7.39
C THR A 151 8.98 -2.69 -6.19
N HIS A 152 9.09 -3.50 -5.13
CA HIS A 152 9.78 -3.18 -3.88
C HIS A 152 10.94 -4.15 -3.64
N LEU A 153 11.80 -3.84 -2.67
CA LEU A 153 12.85 -4.78 -2.25
C LEU A 153 12.27 -6.09 -1.75
N ASP A 154 11.13 -6.02 -1.06
CA ASP A 154 10.30 -7.15 -0.73
C ASP A 154 8.84 -6.73 -0.73
N GLU A 155 7.98 -7.64 -1.16
CA GLU A 155 6.54 -7.41 -1.18
C GLU A 155 5.81 -8.73 -1.03
N ILE A 156 4.97 -8.80 0.02
CA ILE A 156 4.07 -9.91 0.25
C ILE A 156 2.64 -9.39 0.42
N ASN A 157 1.68 -10.09 -0.18
CA ASN A 157 0.27 -9.82 0.02
C ASN A 157 -0.41 -11.03 0.64
N PHE A 158 -1.13 -10.80 1.71
CA PHE A 158 -2.00 -11.76 2.35
C PHE A 158 -3.44 -11.42 1.98
N SER A 159 -4.18 -12.41 1.49
CA SER A 159 -5.59 -12.26 1.13
C SER A 159 -6.40 -13.42 1.67
N GLY A 160 -7.55 -13.12 2.28
CA GLY A 160 -8.55 -14.12 2.65
C GLY A 160 -9.62 -14.30 1.57
N ASP A 161 -10.67 -15.02 1.93
CA ASP A 161 -11.81 -15.32 1.05
C ASP A 161 -12.63 -14.07 0.69
N VAL A 162 -12.60 -13.06 1.56
CA VAL A 162 -13.35 -11.83 1.38
C VAL A 162 -12.64 -10.92 0.37
N ARG A 163 -13.28 -10.71 -0.78
CA ARG A 163 -12.74 -9.85 -1.83
C ARG A 163 -12.58 -8.40 -1.35
N GLY A 164 -11.34 -7.92 -1.38
CA GLY A 164 -10.98 -6.55 -1.01
C GLY A 164 -10.52 -6.41 0.44
N TYR A 165 -10.49 -7.51 1.18
CA TYR A 165 -9.89 -7.66 2.50
C TYR A 165 -8.48 -8.26 2.33
N GLN A 166 -7.44 -7.44 2.55
CA GLN A 166 -6.06 -7.81 2.24
C GLN A 166 -5.06 -7.09 3.14
N VAL A 167 -3.94 -7.73 3.42
CA VAL A 167 -2.78 -7.12 4.08
C VAL A 167 -1.60 -7.16 3.13
N GLY A 168 -0.98 -6.01 2.88
CA GLY A 168 0.27 -5.93 2.13
C GLY A 168 1.41 -5.52 3.06
N VAL A 169 2.57 -6.15 2.92
CA VAL A 169 3.81 -5.68 3.54
C VAL A 169 4.81 -5.38 2.44
N THR A 170 5.43 -4.20 2.50
CA THR A 170 6.53 -3.81 1.61
C THR A 170 7.74 -3.35 2.40
N VAL A 171 8.91 -3.63 1.83
CA VAL A 171 10.20 -3.19 2.34
C VAL A 171 10.96 -2.47 1.24
N ASP A 172 11.54 -1.31 1.55
CA ASP A 172 12.35 -0.52 0.62
C ASP A 172 13.57 0.11 1.30
N PRO A 173 14.71 0.22 0.63
CA PRO A 173 15.87 0.93 1.18
C PRO A 173 15.62 2.44 1.25
N VAL A 174 16.00 3.06 2.37
CA VAL A 174 15.91 4.50 2.62
C VAL A 174 17.20 5.04 3.23
N ARG A 175 17.45 6.34 3.08
CA ARG A 175 18.66 7.01 3.61
C ARG A 175 18.50 7.51 5.04
N ILE A 176 17.26 7.65 5.51
CA ILE A 176 16.92 8.10 6.86
C ILE A 176 17.08 6.96 7.87
N LYS A 177 17.48 7.29 9.11
CA LYS A 177 17.71 6.26 10.15
C LYS A 177 16.47 6.00 10.99
N SER A 178 15.58 6.99 11.11
CA SER A 178 14.33 6.88 11.85
C SER A 178 13.19 7.56 11.12
N ILE A 179 11.96 7.16 11.42
CA ILE A 179 10.76 7.76 10.83
C ILE A 179 10.58 9.23 11.25
N LYS A 180 11.11 9.62 12.41
CA LYS A 180 11.09 11.00 12.93
C LYS A 180 11.86 11.98 12.05
N GLU A 181 12.89 11.50 11.33
CA GLU A 181 13.60 12.32 10.34
C GLU A 181 12.74 12.67 9.13
N PHE A 182 11.68 11.89 8.88
CA PHE A 182 10.76 12.16 7.79
C PHE A 182 9.74 13.26 8.14
N GLY A 183 9.37 13.34 9.42
CA GLY A 183 8.44 14.33 9.99
C GLY A 183 7.65 13.76 11.17
N ASP A 184 6.83 14.61 11.79
CA ASP A 184 5.89 14.21 12.85
C ASP A 184 4.77 13.30 12.29
N PRO A 185 4.07 12.50 13.13
CA PRO A 185 2.99 11.61 12.68
C PRO A 185 1.95 12.30 11.80
N GLU A 186 1.54 13.52 12.18
CA GLU A 186 0.59 14.35 11.42
C GLU A 186 1.13 14.73 10.04
N GLN A 187 2.42 15.06 9.94
CA GLN A 187 3.07 15.40 8.67
C GLN A 187 3.16 14.17 7.77
N VAL A 188 3.46 13.01 8.35
CA VAL A 188 3.49 11.74 7.61
C VAL A 188 2.10 11.39 7.11
N ALA A 189 1.07 11.48 7.96
CA ALA A 189 -0.30 11.22 7.59
C ALA A 189 -0.79 12.19 6.49
N ALA A 190 -0.48 13.48 6.60
CA ALA A 190 -0.81 14.46 5.56
C ALA A 190 -0.16 14.10 4.21
N ARG A 191 1.09 13.62 4.22
CA ARG A 191 1.78 13.15 3.01
C ARG A 191 1.14 11.88 2.45
N VAL A 192 0.74 10.93 3.29
CA VAL A 192 0.01 9.71 2.87
C VAL A 192 -1.33 10.09 2.22
N VAL A 193 -2.10 10.98 2.83
CA VAL A 193 -3.38 11.48 2.28
C VAL A 193 -3.15 12.18 0.95
N THR A 194 -2.16 13.07 0.87
CA THR A 194 -1.82 13.77 -0.37
C THR A 194 -1.43 12.79 -1.49
N ALA A 195 -0.64 11.76 -1.16
CA ALA A 195 -0.27 10.70 -2.09
C ALA A 195 -1.50 9.97 -2.65
N GLU A 196 -2.44 9.65 -1.76
CA GLU A 196 -3.63 8.87 -2.08
C GLU A 196 -4.63 9.65 -2.94
N VAL A 197 -4.85 10.94 -2.64
CA VAL A 197 -5.72 11.84 -3.43
C VAL A 197 -5.20 12.03 -4.85
N ASN A 198 -3.87 12.05 -5.04
CA ASN A 198 -3.25 12.25 -6.35
C ASN A 198 -3.35 11.02 -7.28
N ARG A 199 -3.96 9.92 -6.84
CA ARG A 199 -4.11 8.71 -7.66
C ARG A 199 -5.33 8.80 -8.56
N ASP A 200 -5.22 8.19 -9.75
CA ASP A 200 -6.35 8.10 -10.67
C ASP A 200 -7.50 7.29 -10.05
N GLY A 201 -8.68 7.91 -10.04
CA GLY A 201 -9.91 7.30 -9.59
C GLY A 201 -10.17 7.37 -8.08
N VAL A 202 -9.36 8.12 -7.34
CA VAL A 202 -9.68 8.57 -5.99
C VAL A 202 -10.39 9.92 -6.08
N PHE A 203 -11.46 10.09 -5.32
CA PHE A 203 -12.25 11.33 -5.28
C PHE A 203 -11.98 12.12 -4.00
N ASP A 204 -11.91 11.42 -2.87
CA ASP A 204 -11.73 12.04 -1.56
C ASP A 204 -10.98 11.08 -0.62
N VAL A 205 -10.26 11.64 0.35
CA VAL A 205 -9.52 10.88 1.36
C VAL A 205 -9.65 11.58 2.71
N LYS A 206 -10.07 10.84 3.73
CA LYS A 206 -10.29 11.37 5.08
C LYS A 206 -9.52 10.55 6.09
N LEU A 207 -8.82 11.22 6.99
CA LEU A 207 -8.28 10.56 8.18
C LEU A 207 -9.45 10.14 9.08
N VAL A 208 -9.39 8.91 9.60
CA VAL A 208 -10.38 8.41 10.54
C VAL A 208 -10.01 8.82 11.96
N LYS A 209 -8.74 8.68 12.29
CA LYS A 209 -8.15 8.97 13.59
C LYS A 209 -6.90 9.80 13.37
N ASP A 210 -6.52 10.56 14.40
CA ASP A 210 -5.24 11.24 14.40
C ASP A 210 -4.11 10.21 14.29
N ALA A 211 -3.05 10.58 13.58
CA ALA A 211 -1.90 9.71 13.40
C ALA A 211 -1.26 9.43 14.76
N ALA A 212 -1.11 8.15 15.10
CA ALA A 212 -0.58 7.75 16.39
C ALA A 212 0.91 7.40 16.26
N GLU A 213 1.71 7.90 17.20
CA GLU A 213 3.08 7.45 17.40
C GLU A 213 3.14 6.40 18.50
N ASP A 214 3.73 5.24 18.20
CA ASP A 214 4.21 4.33 19.22
C ASP A 214 5.67 4.69 19.53
N ALA A 215 5.86 5.49 20.59
CA ALA A 215 7.18 5.98 20.98
C ALA A 215 8.13 4.84 21.41
N GLN A 216 7.60 3.70 21.88
CA GLN A 216 8.40 2.56 22.30
C GLN A 216 8.95 1.80 21.09
N LEU A 217 8.11 1.64 20.06
CA LEU A 217 8.45 0.91 18.85
C LEU A 217 9.02 1.80 17.73
N GLY A 218 8.94 3.12 17.88
CA GLY A 218 9.40 4.10 16.89
C GLY A 218 8.63 4.01 15.57
N CYS A 219 7.32 3.73 15.62
CA CYS A 219 6.48 3.58 14.43
C CYS A 219 5.28 4.52 14.44
N TYR A 220 4.75 4.74 13.24
CA TYR A 220 3.55 5.54 13.02
C TYR A 220 2.42 4.68 12.49
N ASP A 221 1.25 4.86 13.10
CA ASP A 221 -0.01 4.27 12.67
C ASP A 221 -0.88 5.36 12.03
N VAL A 222 -1.35 5.10 10.82
CA VAL A 222 -2.20 6.02 10.05
C VAL A 222 -3.44 5.26 9.60
N GLU A 223 -4.61 5.79 9.95
CA GLU A 223 -5.91 5.23 9.57
C GLU A 223 -6.69 6.24 8.72
N TYR A 224 -7.08 5.83 7.51
CA TYR A 224 -7.79 6.71 6.58
C TYR A 224 -8.80 5.94 5.73
N ILE A 225 -9.82 6.67 5.26
CA ILE A 225 -10.82 6.21 4.31
C ILE A 225 -10.54 6.90 2.98
N SER A 226 -10.47 6.12 1.90
CA SER A 226 -10.40 6.63 0.53
C SER A 226 -11.71 6.32 -0.19
N ASP A 227 -12.35 7.35 -0.73
CA ASP A 227 -13.47 7.22 -1.62
C ASP A 227 -13.03 7.33 -3.08
N GLY A 228 -13.57 6.48 -3.94
CA GLY A 228 -13.12 6.38 -5.32
C GLY A 228 -14.07 5.64 -6.24
N LYS A 229 -13.71 5.55 -7.52
CA LYS A 229 -14.51 4.93 -8.60
C LYS A 229 -14.94 3.48 -8.31
N ARG A 230 -14.21 2.78 -7.43
CA ARG A 230 -14.42 1.36 -7.09
C ARG A 230 -15.05 1.16 -5.72
N GLY A 231 -15.62 2.20 -5.15
CA GLY A 231 -16.20 2.22 -3.82
C GLY A 231 -15.23 2.67 -2.74
N THR A 232 -15.79 2.89 -1.56
CA THR A 232 -15.11 3.43 -0.39
C THR A 232 -14.35 2.34 0.36
N LYS A 233 -13.08 2.61 0.67
CA LYS A 233 -12.18 1.67 1.31
C LYS A 233 -11.53 2.30 2.53
N ARG A 234 -11.27 1.46 3.53
CA ARG A 234 -10.55 1.81 4.74
C ARG A 234 -9.15 1.22 4.71
N PHE A 235 -8.19 2.01 5.14
CA PHE A 235 -6.79 1.66 5.22
C PHE A 235 -6.28 1.87 6.63
N VAL A 236 -5.58 0.86 7.14
CA VAL A 236 -4.81 0.95 8.39
C VAL A 236 -3.36 0.65 8.03
N THR A 237 -2.50 1.64 8.19
CA THR A 237 -1.10 1.55 7.80
C THR A 237 -0.22 1.68 9.03
N ARG A 238 0.78 0.80 9.15
CA ARG A 238 1.84 0.91 10.15
C ARG A 238 3.19 1.00 9.47
N ILE A 239 3.98 1.99 9.87
CA ILE A 239 5.20 2.39 9.18
C ILE A 239 6.39 2.35 10.16
N TYR A 240 7.44 1.65 9.78
CA TYR A 240 8.73 1.62 10.48
C TYR A 240 9.85 2.09 9.58
N VAL A 241 10.86 2.72 10.16
CA VAL A 241 12.17 2.88 9.54
C VAL A 241 13.21 2.28 10.50
N LYS A 242 13.91 1.24 10.06
CA LYS A 242 14.95 0.56 10.85
C LYS A 242 16.08 0.12 9.93
N GLU A 243 17.32 0.36 10.35
CA GLU A 243 18.54 -0.09 9.65
C GLU A 243 18.62 0.33 8.16
N GLY A 244 18.08 1.51 7.83
CA GLY A 244 18.07 2.01 6.45
C GLY A 244 17.03 1.33 5.56
N PHE A 245 16.04 0.65 6.15
CA PHE A 245 14.89 0.11 5.44
C PHE A 245 13.59 0.71 5.98
N LEU A 246 12.70 1.07 5.06
CA LEU A 246 11.32 1.44 5.30
C LEU A 246 10.48 0.17 5.22
N TYR A 247 9.75 -0.12 6.30
CA TYR A 247 8.81 -1.22 6.36
C TYR A 247 7.40 -0.64 6.46
N VAL A 248 6.52 -1.01 5.54
CA VAL A 248 5.14 -0.54 5.51
C VAL A 248 4.22 -1.74 5.50
N LEU A 249 3.38 -1.86 6.53
CA LEU A 249 2.22 -2.73 6.50
C LEU A 249 1.00 -1.89 6.14
N THR A 250 0.24 -2.34 5.15
CA THR A 250 -1.04 -1.73 4.76
C THR A 250 -2.13 -2.78 4.83
N PHE A 251 -3.06 -2.57 5.76
CA PHE A 251 -4.31 -3.30 5.80
C PHE A 251 -5.34 -2.56 4.96
N GLN A 252 -6.08 -3.27 4.10
CA GLN A 252 -7.18 -2.74 3.32
C GLN A 252 -8.47 -3.52 3.60
N SER A 253 -9.56 -2.79 3.78
CA SER A 253 -10.92 -3.33 3.80
C SER A 253 -11.89 -2.40 3.05
N LYS A 254 -13.07 -2.90 2.71
CA LYS A 254 -14.17 -2.03 2.28
C LYS A 254 -14.81 -1.40 3.51
N GLU A 255 -15.13 -0.12 3.44
CA GLU A 255 -15.71 0.60 4.58
C GLU A 255 -17.06 0.02 5.00
N ALA A 256 -17.91 -0.34 4.04
CA ALA A 256 -19.24 -0.93 4.29
C ALA A 256 -19.19 -2.29 5.02
N GLU A 257 -18.05 -2.97 4.98
CA GLU A 257 -17.87 -4.25 5.63
C GLU A 257 -16.89 -4.15 6.81
N TYR A 258 -16.54 -2.95 7.29
CA TYR A 258 -15.62 -2.77 8.42
C TYR A 258 -16.41 -2.71 9.73
N ASP A 259 -16.66 -3.87 10.33
CA ASP A 259 -17.33 -3.99 11.63
C ASP A 259 -16.34 -4.08 12.80
N GLY A 260 -16.84 -4.11 14.03
CA GLY A 260 -16.00 -4.17 15.23
C GLY A 260 -15.16 -5.46 15.32
N ALA A 261 -15.64 -6.57 14.77
CA ALA A 261 -14.90 -7.83 14.75
C ALA A 261 -13.67 -7.73 13.82
N ARG A 262 -13.86 -7.18 12.61
CA ARG A 262 -12.76 -6.92 11.68
C ARG A 262 -11.84 -5.83 12.18
N GLU A 263 -12.34 -4.78 12.83
CA GLU A 263 -11.47 -3.78 13.46
C GLU A 263 -10.52 -4.43 14.47
N GLN A 264 -11.02 -5.32 15.32
CA GLN A 264 -10.18 -6.02 16.29
C GLN A 264 -9.13 -6.92 15.61
N GLU A 265 -9.52 -7.65 14.58
CA GLU A 265 -8.61 -8.49 13.80
C GLU A 265 -7.50 -7.65 13.11
N VAL A 266 -7.89 -6.54 12.48
CA VAL A 266 -6.98 -5.59 11.83
C VAL A 266 -5.99 -5.03 12.85
N LEU A 267 -6.48 -4.57 14.01
CA LEU A 267 -5.63 -4.05 15.08
C LEU A 267 -4.66 -5.10 15.62
N ASN A 268 -5.09 -6.36 15.76
CA ASN A 268 -4.23 -7.45 16.19
C ASN A 268 -3.11 -7.72 15.16
N THR A 269 -3.44 -7.77 13.86
CA THR A 269 -2.44 -7.94 12.79
C THR A 269 -1.47 -6.77 12.73
N VAL A 270 -1.97 -5.53 12.78
CA VAL A 270 -1.15 -4.31 12.77
C VAL A 270 -0.20 -4.31 13.97
N LYS A 271 -0.69 -4.62 15.18
CA LYS A 271 0.14 -4.69 16.40
C LYS A 271 1.20 -5.80 16.36
N SER A 272 0.91 -6.91 15.67
CA SER A 272 1.87 -8.01 15.54
C SER A 272 3.05 -7.70 14.62
N PHE A 273 2.91 -6.72 13.73
CA PHE A 273 3.93 -6.37 12.75
C PHE A 273 5.08 -5.59 13.37
N LYS A 274 6.29 -6.09 13.19
CA LYS A 274 7.53 -5.42 13.63
C LYS A 274 8.74 -5.86 12.81
N PRO A 275 9.67 -4.93 12.52
CA PRO A 275 10.98 -5.30 12.00
C PRO A 275 11.79 -6.03 13.08
N LEU A 276 12.57 -7.04 12.68
CA LEU A 276 13.43 -7.84 13.57
C LEU A 276 14.80 -7.20 13.74
#